data_AF-A0A1A3SVA5-F1
#
_entry.id   AF-A0A1A3SVA5-F1
#
_cell.length_a   1.000
_cell.length_b   1.000
_cell.length_c   1.000
_cell.angle_alpha   90.00
_cell.angle_beta   90.00
_cell.angle_gamma   90.00
#
_symmetry.space_group_name_H-M   'P 1'
#
loop_
_entity.id
_entity.type
_entity.pdbx_description
1 polymer ?
#
loop_
_entity_poly.entity_id
_entity_poly.type
_entity_poly.pdbx_seq_one_letter_code
_entity_poly.pdbx_strand_id
1 'polypeptide(L)'
;MYGNEAIDCDGAQIRAVCRQLATVVTVTGDVNDTNVDHISAYARRFVLSEKPFVLDLTGVNSLSPESISLLYTVDEHCRNAGVEWTVVASQPANRTLRLFGEGDTFPIVGSVAEALHDFADSICARRRLLPLLTKTA
;
A
#
# COMPACT_ATOMS: atom_id res chain seq x y z
N MET A 1 -8.14 -18.07 -15.28
CA MET A 1 -7.14 -17.58 -14.31
C MET A 1 -6.66 -16.23 -14.83
N TYR A 2 -7.13 -15.12 -14.27
CA TYR A 2 -6.73 -13.77 -14.70
C TYR A 2 -6.09 -13.05 -13.51
N GLY A 3 -4.85 -12.61 -13.69
CA GLY A 3 -3.99 -11.96 -12.68
C GLY A 3 -2.99 -12.95 -12.07
N ASN A 4 -1.69 -12.71 -11.99
CA ASN A 4 -0.99 -11.44 -12.09
C ASN A 4 0.51 -11.76 -12.26
N GLU A 5 1.04 -11.65 -13.48
CA GLU A 5 2.48 -11.78 -13.70
C GLU A 5 3.19 -10.59 -13.04
N ALA A 6 4.36 -10.82 -12.46
CA ALA A 6 5.18 -9.73 -11.95
C ALA A 6 5.70 -8.92 -13.14
N ILE A 7 5.59 -7.60 -13.08
CA ILE A 7 6.15 -6.71 -14.08
C ILE A 7 7.56 -6.34 -13.64
N ASP A 8 8.52 -6.46 -14.55
CA ASP A 8 9.87 -5.97 -14.36
C ASP A 8 9.92 -4.44 -14.49
N CYS A 9 10.63 -3.80 -13.56
CA CYS A 9 10.80 -2.37 -13.44
C CYS A 9 12.27 -2.05 -13.17
N ASP A 10 13.15 -2.47 -14.08
CA ASP A 10 14.58 -2.11 -14.08
C ASP A 10 15.25 -2.26 -12.70
N GLY A 11 15.40 -3.52 -12.25
CA GLY A 11 15.96 -3.85 -10.94
C GLY A 11 14.93 -4.03 -9.82
N ALA A 12 13.67 -3.67 -10.06
CA ALA A 12 12.54 -4.00 -9.21
C ALA A 12 11.50 -4.86 -9.94
N GLN A 13 10.67 -5.56 -9.18
CA GLN A 13 9.49 -6.24 -9.69
C GLN A 13 8.27 -5.78 -8.91
N ILE A 14 7.15 -5.62 -9.62
CA ILE A 14 5.87 -5.24 -9.02
C ILE A 14 4.76 -6.20 -9.42
N ARG A 15 3.93 -6.59 -8.45
CA ARG A 15 2.78 -7.48 -8.67
C ARG A 15 1.61 -7.04 -7.81
N ALA A 16 0.41 -7.11 -8.36
CA ALA A 16 -0.83 -6.81 -7.64
C ALA A 16 -1.65 -8.08 -7.42
N VAL A 17 -2.31 -8.21 -6.28
CA VAL A 17 -3.22 -9.31 -5.99
C VAL A 17 -4.47 -8.74 -5.32
N CYS A 18 -5.59 -8.83 -6.02
CA CYS A 18 -6.89 -8.47 -5.49
C CYS A 18 -7.44 -9.62 -4.62
N ARG A 19 -7.52 -9.42 -3.30
CA ARG A 19 -8.13 -10.37 -2.35
C ARG A 19 -9.49 -9.86 -1.87
N GLN A 20 -10.14 -10.60 -0.97
CA GLN A 20 -11.43 -10.19 -0.41
C GLN A 20 -11.31 -8.94 0.49
N LEU A 21 -10.26 -8.87 1.31
CA LEU A 21 -10.11 -7.83 2.33
C LEU A 21 -9.31 -6.60 1.86
N ALA A 22 -8.42 -6.77 0.89
CA ALA A 22 -7.62 -5.68 0.35
C ALA A 22 -7.09 -6.01 -1.05
N THR A 23 -6.61 -4.98 -1.75
CA THR A 23 -5.69 -5.14 -2.87
C THR A 23 -4.27 -5.02 -2.34
N VAL A 24 -3.45 -6.04 -2.57
CA VAL A 24 -2.05 -6.07 -2.14
C VAL A 24 -1.16 -5.86 -3.35
N VAL A 25 -0.38 -4.79 -3.35
CA VAL A 25 0.66 -4.51 -4.35
C VAL A 25 2.01 -4.76 -3.71
N THR A 26 2.70 -5.81 -4.15
CA THR A 26 4.03 -6.17 -3.67
C THR A 26 5.09 -5.62 -4.61
N VAL A 27 6.09 -4.95 -4.04
CA VAL A 27 7.31 -4.51 -4.73
C VAL A 27 8.50 -5.27 -4.14
N THR A 28 9.37 -5.79 -5.01
CA THR A 28 10.61 -6.47 -4.61
C THR A 28 11.79 -5.96 -5.42
N GLY A 29 13.01 -6.06 -4.91
CA GLY A 29 14.22 -5.60 -5.60
C GLY A 29 14.67 -4.20 -5.17
N ASP A 30 15.37 -3.50 -6.05
CA ASP A 30 15.96 -2.19 -5.77
C ASP A 30 15.10 -1.07 -6.34
N VAL A 31 14.65 -0.15 -5.48
CA VAL A 31 13.79 0.96 -5.87
C VAL A 31 14.60 2.25 -5.82
N ASN A 32 14.69 2.93 -6.96
CA ASN A 32 15.54 4.09 -7.17
C ASN A 32 14.84 5.17 -8.01
N ASP A 33 15.57 6.23 -8.35
CA ASP A 33 15.11 7.34 -9.17
C ASP A 33 14.77 6.94 -10.62
N THR A 34 15.38 5.88 -11.16
CA THR A 34 15.15 5.46 -12.54
C THR A 34 13.88 4.63 -12.71
N ASN A 35 13.42 3.95 -11.66
CA ASN A 35 12.27 3.05 -11.73
C ASN A 35 11.05 3.46 -10.89
N VAL A 36 11.19 4.42 -9.96
CA VAL A 36 10.10 4.83 -9.07
C VAL A 36 8.85 5.29 -9.82
N ASP A 37 9.00 6.01 -10.93
CA ASP A 37 7.86 6.52 -11.69
C ASP A 37 7.03 5.39 -12.31
N HIS A 38 7.70 4.35 -12.81
CA HIS A 38 7.03 3.17 -13.36
C HIS A 38 6.30 2.37 -12.27
N ILE A 39 6.97 2.17 -11.13
CA ILE A 39 6.40 1.48 -9.96
C ILE A 39 5.17 2.25 -9.46
N SER A 40 5.26 3.57 -9.33
CA SER A 40 4.19 4.46 -8.88
C SER A 40 3.00 4.43 -9.85
N ALA A 41 3.29 4.54 -11.15
CA ALA A 41 2.28 4.49 -12.19
C ALA A 41 1.53 3.15 -12.24
N TYR A 42 2.21 2.04 -11.91
CA TYR A 42 1.58 0.73 -11.81
C TYR A 42 0.79 0.58 -10.51
N ALA A 43 1.38 0.90 -9.35
CA ALA A 43 0.74 0.76 -8.04
C ALA A 43 -0.60 1.50 -7.96
N ARG A 44 -0.65 2.75 -8.45
CA ARG A 44 -1.88 3.56 -8.42
C ARG A 44 -3.05 2.98 -9.22
N ARG A 45 -2.81 2.13 -10.22
CA ARG A 45 -3.88 1.46 -11.00
C ARG A 45 -4.70 0.49 -10.16
N PHE A 46 -4.16 0.09 -9.02
CA PHE A 46 -4.74 -0.88 -8.11
C PHE A 46 -5.32 -0.25 -6.84
N VAL A 47 -5.33 1.08 -6.76
CA VAL A 47 -6.15 1.81 -5.80
C VAL A 47 -7.58 1.77 -6.31
N LEU A 48 -8.37 0.85 -5.77
CA LEU A 48 -9.75 0.60 -6.18
C LEU A 48 -10.69 1.13 -5.10
N SER A 49 -11.73 1.88 -5.50
CA SER A 49 -12.75 2.38 -4.58
C SER A 49 -13.32 1.27 -3.69
N GLU A 50 -13.63 1.63 -2.45
CA GLU A 50 -14.22 0.75 -1.42
C GLU A 50 -13.36 -0.46 -1.00
N LYS A 51 -12.13 -0.57 -1.50
CA LYS A 51 -11.25 -1.70 -1.22
C LYS A 51 -9.92 -1.23 -0.64
N PRO A 52 -9.60 -1.58 0.61
CA PRO A 52 -8.34 -1.20 1.23
C PRO A 52 -7.12 -1.60 0.41
N PHE A 53 -6.05 -0.83 0.53
CA PHE A 53 -4.82 -0.99 -0.24
C PHE A 53 -3.63 -1.32 0.67
N VAL A 54 -2.84 -2.33 0.31
CA VAL A 54 -1.56 -2.65 0.98
C VAL A 54 -0.43 -2.47 -0.02
N LEU A 55 0.52 -1.58 0.29
CA LEU A 55 1.81 -1.55 -0.38
C LEU A 55 2.81 -2.43 0.40
N ASP A 56 3.09 -3.61 -0.12
CA ASP A 56 4.02 -4.56 0.48
C ASP A 56 5.42 -4.36 -0.09
N LEU A 57 6.30 -3.73 0.70
CA LEU A 57 7.70 -3.48 0.35
C LEU A 57 8.64 -4.48 1.05
N THR A 58 8.14 -5.58 1.60
CA THR A 58 8.96 -6.52 2.38
C THR A 58 10.13 -7.12 1.59
N GLY A 59 9.98 -7.26 0.27
CA GLY A 59 11.03 -7.73 -0.63
C GLY A 59 11.91 -6.64 -1.23
N VAL A 60 11.79 -5.38 -0.79
CA VAL A 60 12.66 -4.28 -1.25
C VAL A 60 14.02 -4.36 -0.55
N ASN A 61 15.08 -4.48 -1.36
CA ASN A 61 16.47 -4.61 -0.93
C ASN A 61 17.12 -3.24 -0.67
N SER A 62 16.71 -2.21 -1.41
CA SER A 62 17.15 -0.82 -1.23
C SER A 62 16.06 0.16 -1.68
N LEU A 63 16.01 1.32 -1.02
CA LEU A 63 15.07 2.41 -1.32
C LEU A 63 15.86 3.71 -1.36
N SER A 64 15.96 4.32 -2.54
CA SER A 64 16.56 5.65 -2.68
C SER A 64 15.69 6.74 -2.01
N PRO A 65 16.26 7.89 -1.66
CA PRO A 65 15.48 9.04 -1.15
C PRO A 65 14.38 9.51 -2.12
N GLU A 66 14.67 9.54 -3.42
CA GLU A 66 13.74 9.94 -4.47
C GLU A 66 12.52 9.02 -4.51
N SER A 67 12.71 7.76 -4.13
CA SER A 67 11.67 6.74 -4.08
C SER A 67 10.63 6.94 -2.97
N ILE A 68 10.85 7.86 -2.02
CA ILE A 68 9.83 8.26 -1.04
C ILE A 68 8.58 8.84 -1.75
N SER A 69 8.76 9.43 -2.94
CA SER A 69 7.67 9.95 -3.78
C SER A 69 6.62 8.88 -4.15
N LEU A 70 6.98 7.59 -4.18
CA LEU A 70 6.03 6.49 -4.35
C LEU A 70 4.97 6.49 -3.25
N LEU A 71 5.37 6.67 -1.99
CA LEU A 71 4.47 6.63 -0.84
C LEU A 71 3.53 7.83 -0.84
N TYR A 72 4.06 9.02 -1.13
CA TYR A 72 3.24 10.22 -1.32
C TYR A 72 2.22 10.06 -2.47
N THR A 73 2.64 9.46 -3.58
CA THR A 73 1.75 9.20 -4.72
C THR A 73 0.63 8.24 -4.32
N VAL A 74 0.96 7.13 -3.65
CA VAL A 74 -0.04 6.15 -3.19
C VAL A 74 -1.00 6.79 -2.18
N ASP A 75 -0.46 7.54 -1.22
CA ASP A 75 -1.23 8.24 -0.19
C ASP A 75 -2.24 9.23 -0.81
N GLU A 76 -1.79 10.05 -1.76
CA GLU A 76 -2.65 10.97 -2.50
C GLU A 76 -3.78 10.23 -3.23
N HIS A 77 -3.45 9.16 -3.95
CA HIS A 77 -4.46 8.40 -4.70
C HIS A 77 -5.46 7.69 -3.78
N CYS A 78 -5.00 7.13 -2.66
CA CYS A 78 -5.87 6.49 -1.68
C CYS A 78 -6.79 7.51 -1.03
N ARG A 79 -6.28 8.69 -0.63
CA ARG A 79 -7.09 9.80 -0.11
C ARG A 79 -8.16 10.24 -1.11
N ASN A 80 -7.76 10.47 -2.37
CA ASN A 80 -8.68 10.89 -3.42
C ASN A 80 -9.77 9.84 -3.72
N ALA A 81 -9.44 8.55 -3.57
CA ALA A 81 -10.39 7.45 -3.74
C ALA A 81 -11.23 7.14 -2.48
N GLY A 82 -10.97 7.79 -1.35
CA GLY A 82 -11.59 7.45 -0.06
C GLY A 82 -11.22 6.05 0.44
N VAL A 83 -10.04 5.56 0.08
CA VAL A 83 -9.55 4.21 0.35
C VAL A 83 -8.59 4.23 1.52
N GLU A 84 -8.83 3.34 2.49
CA GLU A 84 -7.90 3.06 3.59
C GLU A 84 -6.65 2.35 3.04
N TRP A 85 -5.45 2.76 3.47
CA TRP A 85 -4.21 2.16 2.99
C TRP A 85 -3.18 1.96 4.08
N THR A 86 -2.26 1.03 3.85
CA THR A 86 -1.10 0.76 4.71
C THR A 86 0.11 0.33 3.90
N VAL A 87 1.29 0.50 4.46
CA VAL A 87 2.56 0.05 3.90
C VAL A 87 3.24 -0.93 4.84
N VAL A 88 3.77 -2.02 4.29
CA VAL A 88 4.62 -2.97 5.01
C VAL A 88 6.06 -2.74 4.55
N ALA A 89 6.83 -1.99 5.34
CA ALA A 89 8.16 -1.54 4.97
C ALA A 89 9.25 -2.57 5.33
N SER A 90 10.16 -2.86 4.39
CA SER A 90 11.40 -3.59 4.71
C SER A 90 12.33 -2.77 5.62
N GLN A 91 13.39 -3.38 6.17
CA GLN A 91 14.37 -2.65 6.97
C GLN A 91 15.08 -1.52 6.17
N PRO A 92 15.53 -1.72 4.91
CA PRO A 92 16.06 -0.63 4.08
C PRO A 92 15.06 0.52 3.90
N ALA A 93 13.80 0.22 3.56
CA ALA A 93 12.77 1.23 3.38
C ALA A 93 12.54 2.05 4.67
N ASN A 94 12.37 1.35 5.80
CA ASN A 94 12.24 1.96 7.12
C ASN A 94 13.43 2.86 7.50
N ARG A 95 14.65 2.46 7.14
CA ARG A 95 15.85 3.27 7.38
C ARG A 95 15.82 4.55 6.56
N THR A 96 15.55 4.45 5.26
CA THR A 96 15.45 5.62 4.38
C THR A 96 14.39 6.59 4.89
N LEU A 97 13.18 6.11 5.22
CA LEU A 97 12.13 6.96 5.76
C LEU A 97 12.57 7.72 7.01
N ARG A 98 13.16 7.04 8.00
CA ARG A 98 13.67 7.71 9.20
C ARG A 98 14.76 8.74 8.92
N LEU A 99 15.69 8.44 8.00
CA LEU A 99 16.79 9.36 7.66
C LEU A 99 16.29 10.68 7.05
N PHE A 100 15.17 10.62 6.33
CA PHE A 100 14.57 11.79 5.68
C PHE A 100 13.39 12.39 6.46
N GLY A 101 13.17 11.97 7.70
CA GLY A 101 12.12 12.53 8.57
C GLY A 101 10.70 11.99 8.33
N GLU A 102 10.58 10.91 7.57
CA GLU A 102 9.30 10.32 7.13
C GLU A 102 8.90 9.07 7.94
N GLY A 103 9.54 8.86 9.10
CA GLY A 103 9.35 7.66 9.92
C GLY A 103 7.92 7.47 10.45
N ASP A 104 7.20 8.58 10.65
CA ASP A 104 5.83 8.61 11.21
C ASP A 104 4.80 9.18 10.22
N THR A 105 5.20 9.46 8.97
CA THR A 105 4.33 10.10 7.96
C THR A 105 3.32 9.13 7.38
N PHE A 106 3.69 7.86 7.23
CA PHE A 106 2.90 6.86 6.52
C PHE A 106 2.33 5.80 7.48
N PRO A 107 1.18 5.19 7.16
CA PRO A 107 0.58 4.12 7.95
C PRO A 107 1.37 2.80 7.83
N ILE A 108 2.51 2.71 8.51
CA ILE A 108 3.40 1.55 8.50
C ILE A 108 2.91 0.49 9.50
N VAL A 109 2.78 -0.76 9.04
CA VAL A 109 2.53 -1.94 9.89
C VAL A 109 3.60 -3.01 9.69
N GLY A 110 3.66 -3.98 10.62
CA GLY A 110 4.71 -4.99 10.65
C GLY A 110 4.54 -6.11 9.63
N SER A 111 3.33 -6.36 9.13
CA SER A 111 3.08 -7.41 8.14
C SER A 111 1.82 -7.20 7.31
N VAL A 112 1.73 -7.90 6.17
CA VAL A 112 0.48 -7.97 5.38
C VAL A 112 -0.64 -8.63 6.20
N ALA A 113 -0.32 -9.60 7.07
CA ALA A 113 -1.34 -10.25 7.90
C ALA A 113 -1.95 -9.27 8.92
N GLU A 114 -1.13 -8.43 9.54
CA GLU A 114 -1.55 -7.35 10.43
C GLU A 114 -2.42 -6.33 9.70
N ALA A 115 -1.96 -5.83 8.53
CA ALA A 115 -2.75 -4.96 7.67
C ALA A 115 -4.17 -5.51 7.38
N LEU A 116 -4.25 -6.78 6.98
CA LEU A 116 -5.51 -7.43 6.66
C LEU A 116 -6.40 -7.61 7.90
N HIS A 117 -5.80 -7.81 9.08
CA HIS A 117 -6.53 -7.89 10.34
C HIS A 117 -7.15 -6.54 10.70
N ASP A 118 -6.39 -5.45 10.63
CA ASP A 118 -6.86 -4.10 10.94
C ASP A 118 -8.00 -3.66 10.00
N PHE A 119 -7.88 -4.00 8.71
CA PHE A 119 -8.96 -3.76 7.75
C PHE A 119 -10.20 -4.59 8.04
N ALA A 120 -10.06 -5.85 8.42
CA ALA A 120 -11.20 -6.70 8.77
C ALA A 120 -11.94 -6.16 9.99
N ASP A 121 -11.22 -5.68 11.00
CA ASP A 121 -11.78 -5.07 12.20
C ASP A 121 -12.51 -3.77 11.88
N SER A 122 -11.91 -2.91 11.06
CA SER A 122 -12.53 -1.65 10.63
C SER A 122 -13.79 -1.87 9.78
N ILE A 123 -13.78 -2.87 8.89
CA ILE A 123 -14.98 -3.28 8.12
C ILE A 123 -16.08 -3.80 9.07
N CYS A 124 -15.72 -4.64 10.05
CA CYS A 124 -16.66 -5.16 11.05
C CYS A 124 -17.27 -4.03 11.89
N ALA A 125 -16.46 -3.08 12.35
CA ALA A 125 -16.91 -1.92 13.12
C ALA A 125 -17.90 -1.06 12.32
N ARG A 126 -17.58 -0.71 11.07
CA ARG A 126 -18.47 0.06 10.18
C ARG A 126 -19.81 -0.65 9.99
N ARG A 127 -19.80 -1.97 9.74
CA ARG A 127 -21.03 -2.77 9.59
C ARG A 127 -21.91 -2.79 10.84
N ARG A 128 -21.33 -2.78 12.04
CA ARG A 128 -22.07 -2.73 13.32
C ARG A 128 -22.75 -1.37 13.55
N LEU A 129 -22.19 -0.29 13.03
CA LEU A 129 -22.74 1.07 13.18
C LEU A 129 -23.89 1.38 12.22
N LEU A 130 -23.91 0.74 11.03
CA LEU A 130 -24.97 0.94 10.02
C LEU A 130 -26.41 0.78 10.57
N PRO A 131 -26.79 -0.30 11.29
CA PRO A 131 -28.15 -0.46 11.80
C PRO A 131 -28.55 0.57 12.88
N LEU A 132 -27.58 1.27 13.49
CA LEU A 132 -27.85 2.32 14.48
C LEU A 132 -28.15 3.67 13.82
N LEU A 133 -27.62 3.92 12.62
CA LEU A 133 -27.88 5.14 11.85
C LEU A 133 -29.20 5.08 11.08
N THR A 134 -29.69 3.87 10.77
CA THR A 134 -30.97 3.67 10.07
C THR A 134 -32.18 3.66 10.99
N LYS A 135 -31.99 3.69 12.31
CA LYS A 135 -33.05 3.64 13.32
C LYS A 135 -33.30 5.02 13.93
N THR A 136 -33.62 5.99 13.07
CA THR A 136 -33.93 7.37 13.47
C THR A 136 -35.27 7.87 12.90
N ALA A 137 -36.18 6.96 12.54
CA ALA A 137 -37.54 7.30 12.12
C ALA A 137 -38.58 6.50 12.93
#